data_AF-A0A838JSP4-F1
#
_entry.id   AF-A0A838JSP4-F1
#
_cell.length_a   1.000
_cell.length_b   1.000
_cell.length_c   1.000
_cell.angle_alpha   90.00
_cell.angle_beta   90.00
_cell.angle_gamma   90.00
#
_symmetry.space_group_name_H-M   'P 1'
#
loop_
_entity.id
_entity.type
_entity.pdbx_description
1 polymer ?
#
loop_
_entity_poly.entity_id
_entity_poly.type
_entity_poly.pdbx_seq_one_letter_code
_entity_poly.pdbx_strand_id
1 'polypeptide(L)'
;MDIRHIDIDWKPELERPVLIAGFTGWNDAADAASVAVGALENSWEARRFGGFDGEEFFDFQTTRPQVKLVDGVTREIEWPENALSATQASLEAAGGRGAVLLSGPEPNFRWRTFSAAVVELARALDVGLVVTMGALLADVPHSRPVSVAANSQDASLVESLGLSASRYEGPTGITGVLHRVCADADLPSVS
;
A
#
# COMPACT_ATOMS: atom_id res chain seq x y z
N MET A 1 -2.14 20.46 -0.75
CA MET A 1 -1.31 19.94 0.34
C MET A 1 0.04 19.64 -0.29
N ASP A 2 1.13 20.16 0.25
CA ASP A 2 2.46 19.97 -0.35
C ASP A 2 3.20 18.94 0.51
N ILE A 3 3.17 17.68 0.07
CA ILE A 3 3.99 16.61 0.65
C ILE A 3 5.10 16.37 -0.34
N ARG A 4 6.34 16.46 0.13
CA ARG A 4 7.48 16.20 -0.74
C ARG A 4 7.38 14.79 -1.34
N HIS A 5 7.62 14.70 -2.65
CA HIS A 5 7.60 13.47 -3.44
C HIS A 5 6.22 12.85 -3.71
N ILE A 6 5.13 13.54 -3.36
CA ILE A 6 3.77 13.10 -3.67
C ILE A 6 3.04 14.21 -4.43
N ASP A 7 2.65 13.90 -5.66
CA ASP A 7 1.79 14.76 -6.47
C ASP A 7 0.33 14.46 -6.15
N ILE A 8 -0.41 15.49 -5.73
CA ILE A 8 -1.81 15.38 -5.32
C ILE A 8 -2.70 16.12 -6.33
N ASP A 9 -3.58 15.37 -6.99
CA ASP A 9 -4.57 15.87 -7.96
C ASP A 9 -5.78 16.50 -7.24
N TRP A 10 -6.27 15.84 -6.20
CA TRP A 10 -7.37 16.32 -5.35
C TRP A 10 -7.23 15.75 -3.93
N LYS A 11 -7.86 16.41 -2.94
CA LYS A 11 -7.82 15.95 -1.55
C LYS A 11 -9.10 15.18 -1.20
N PRO A 12 -9.01 13.92 -0.73
CA PRO A 12 -10.18 13.21 -0.23
C PRO A 12 -10.66 13.77 1.11
N GLU A 13 -11.98 13.88 1.24
CA GLU A 13 -12.67 14.25 2.47
C GLU A 13 -13.13 12.98 3.19
N LEU A 14 -12.26 12.46 4.06
CA LEU A 14 -12.49 11.24 4.85
C LEU A 14 -12.29 11.55 6.33
N GLU A 15 -13.05 10.89 7.20
CA GLU A 15 -12.92 11.03 8.65
C GLU A 15 -12.27 9.79 9.24
N ARG A 16 -10.99 9.92 9.63
CA ARG A 16 -10.17 8.83 10.17
C ARG A 16 -10.17 7.55 9.31
N PRO A 17 -9.82 7.63 8.02
CA PRO A 17 -9.82 6.47 7.13
C PRO A 17 -8.76 5.44 7.52
N VAL A 18 -8.90 4.23 6.98
CA VAL A 18 -7.82 3.24 6.93
C VAL A 18 -6.98 3.47 5.68
N LEU A 19 -5.65 3.34 5.79
CA LEU A 19 -4.76 3.26 4.62
C LEU A 19 -4.39 1.80 4.39
N ILE A 20 -4.71 1.25 3.21
CA ILE A 20 -4.35 -0.10 2.81
C ILE A 20 -3.31 -0.04 1.69
N ALA A 21 -2.15 -0.63 1.91
CA ALA A 21 -1.03 -0.61 0.98
C ALA A 21 -0.70 -2.02 0.48
N GLY A 22 -0.42 -2.16 -0.82
CA GLY A 22 0.04 -3.40 -1.43
C GLY A 22 1.08 -3.11 -2.50
N PHE A 23 2.21 -3.83 -2.46
CA PHE A 23 3.34 -3.58 -3.35
C PHE A 23 3.64 -4.82 -4.17
N THR A 24 3.70 -4.70 -5.50
CA THR A 24 4.15 -5.82 -6.35
C THR A 24 5.65 -6.07 -6.15
N GLY A 25 6.10 -7.27 -6.50
CA GLY A 25 7.50 -7.66 -6.42
C GLY A 25 7.75 -8.68 -5.32
N TRP A 26 8.79 -8.47 -4.51
CA TRP A 26 9.28 -9.50 -3.57
C TRP A 26 8.27 -9.85 -2.47
N ASN A 27 7.45 -8.88 -2.04
CA ASN A 27 6.47 -9.04 -0.97
C ASN A 27 5.12 -9.60 -1.46
N ASP A 28 5.02 -10.04 -2.71
CA ASP A 28 3.75 -10.33 -3.37
C ASP A 28 3.72 -11.69 -4.06
N ALA A 29 3.88 -12.75 -3.29
CA ALA A 29 3.84 -14.11 -3.82
C ALA A 29 2.52 -14.39 -4.55
N ALA A 30 2.62 -14.80 -5.81
CA ALA A 30 1.50 -15.06 -6.72
C ALA A 30 0.55 -13.85 -6.90
N ASP A 31 1.09 -12.63 -6.79
CA ASP A 31 0.37 -11.36 -6.93
C ASP A 31 -0.79 -11.18 -5.92
N ALA A 32 -0.78 -11.93 -4.81
CA ALA A 32 -1.92 -11.98 -3.89
C ALA A 32 -2.25 -10.63 -3.25
N ALA A 33 -1.25 -9.85 -2.83
CA ALA A 33 -1.42 -8.53 -2.25
C ALA A 33 -1.86 -7.48 -3.30
N SER A 34 -1.22 -7.44 -4.47
CA SER A 34 -1.62 -6.50 -5.52
C SER A 34 -3.00 -6.81 -6.11
N VAL A 35 -3.34 -8.09 -6.30
CA VAL A 35 -4.69 -8.52 -6.69
C VAL A 35 -5.71 -8.14 -5.61
N ALA A 36 -5.38 -8.31 -4.33
CA ALA A 36 -6.28 -7.91 -3.25
C ALA A 36 -6.55 -6.40 -3.28
N VAL A 37 -5.51 -5.56 -3.32
CA VAL A 37 -5.69 -4.10 -3.36
C VAL A 37 -6.41 -3.65 -4.63
N GLY A 38 -6.08 -4.21 -5.80
CA GLY A 38 -6.80 -3.93 -7.04
C GLY A 38 -8.27 -4.37 -7.00
N ALA A 39 -8.59 -5.48 -6.33
CA ALA A 39 -9.98 -5.88 -6.10
C ALA A 39 -10.72 -4.90 -5.20
N LEU A 40 -10.07 -4.34 -4.18
CA LEU A 40 -10.64 -3.30 -3.33
C LEU A 40 -10.85 -1.98 -4.10
N GLU A 41 -9.86 -1.55 -4.89
CA GLU A 41 -9.99 -0.37 -5.76
C GLU A 41 -11.22 -0.45 -6.65
N ASN A 42 -11.40 -1.60 -7.32
CA ASN A 42 -12.56 -1.84 -8.17
C ASN A 42 -13.88 -1.94 -7.39
N SER A 43 -13.91 -2.73 -6.30
CA SER A 43 -15.15 -3.01 -5.56
C SER A 43 -15.64 -1.82 -4.74
N TRP A 44 -14.73 -0.93 -4.32
CA TRP A 44 -15.05 0.26 -3.53
C TRP A 44 -15.10 1.53 -4.38
N GLU A 45 -15.02 1.39 -5.71
CA GLU A 45 -15.02 2.49 -6.67
C GLU A 45 -14.01 3.59 -6.29
N ALA A 46 -12.83 3.18 -5.83
CA ALA A 46 -11.80 4.09 -5.37
C ALA A 46 -11.28 4.90 -6.57
N ARG A 47 -11.05 6.20 -6.34
CA ARG A 47 -10.59 7.12 -7.38
C ARG A 47 -9.19 7.60 -7.07
N ARG A 48 -8.31 7.56 -8.08
CA ARG A 48 -6.95 8.11 -7.98
C ARG A 48 -7.02 9.58 -7.59
N PHE A 49 -6.26 9.98 -6.58
CA PHE A 49 -6.14 11.36 -6.11
C PHE A 49 -4.71 11.88 -6.08
N GLY A 50 -3.75 11.02 -6.38
CA GLY A 50 -2.35 11.39 -6.49
C GLY A 50 -1.45 10.18 -6.68
N GLY A 51 -0.15 10.39 -6.57
CA GLY A 51 0.86 9.34 -6.65
C GLY A 51 2.23 9.83 -6.21
N PHE A 52 3.14 8.89 -5.97
CA PHE A 52 4.54 9.19 -5.69
C PHE A 52 5.30 9.46 -6.99
N ASP A 53 6.21 10.43 -6.95
CA ASP A 53 7.11 10.71 -8.07
C ASP A 53 8.04 9.51 -8.34
N GLY A 54 7.81 8.84 -9.47
CA GLY A 54 8.54 7.64 -9.84
C GLY A 54 10.04 7.84 -10.06
N GLU A 55 10.49 9.06 -10.43
CA GLU A 55 11.91 9.35 -10.70
C GLU A 55 12.76 9.26 -9.42
N GLU A 56 12.17 9.54 -8.27
CA GLU A 56 12.86 9.52 -6.97
C GLU A 56 13.04 8.10 -6.42
N PHE A 57 12.18 7.17 -6.81
CA PHE A 57 12.01 5.88 -6.13
C PHE A 57 12.30 4.66 -6.99
N PHE A 58 12.26 4.75 -8.32
CA PHE A 58 12.45 3.61 -9.21
C PHE A 58 13.76 3.63 -9.99
N ASP A 59 14.31 2.43 -10.19
CA ASP A 59 15.32 2.17 -11.21
C ASP A 59 14.61 1.83 -12.51
N PHE A 60 14.58 2.76 -13.46
CA PHE A 60 13.92 2.56 -14.75
C PHE A 60 14.57 1.49 -15.65
N GLN A 61 15.75 0.96 -15.30
CA GLN A 61 16.30 -0.22 -15.97
C GLN A 61 15.67 -1.53 -15.48
N THR A 62 15.27 -1.55 -14.20
CA THR A 62 14.64 -2.69 -13.53
C THR A 62 13.12 -2.63 -13.72
N THR A 63 12.50 -1.49 -13.39
CA THR A 63 11.07 -1.23 -13.52
C THR A 63 10.85 -0.28 -14.70
N ARG A 64 10.71 -0.83 -15.90
CA ARG A 64 10.71 -0.05 -17.15
C ARG A 64 9.39 0.70 -17.38
N PRO A 65 9.44 1.95 -17.87
CA PRO A 65 8.27 2.62 -18.42
C PRO A 65 7.68 1.83 -19.59
N GLN A 66 6.36 1.87 -19.73
CA GLN A 66 5.65 1.15 -20.78
C GLN A 66 5.16 2.12 -21.86
N VAL A 67 5.28 1.72 -23.13
CA VAL A 67 4.65 2.44 -24.24
C VAL A 67 3.21 1.95 -24.37
N LYS A 68 2.25 2.86 -24.26
CA LYS A 68 0.83 2.60 -24.44
C LYS A 68 0.34 3.23 -25.73
N LEU A 69 -0.42 2.48 -26.53
CA LEU A 69 -1.15 3.05 -27.66
C LEU A 69 -2.51 3.57 -27.16
N VAL A 70 -2.72 4.88 -27.30
CA VAL A 70 -4.00 5.55 -27.06
C VAL A 70 -4.68 5.75 -28.41
N ASP A 71 -5.93 5.29 -28.50
CA ASP A 71 -6.77 5.33 -29.70
C ASP A 71 -6.12 4.75 -30.97
N GLY A 72 -5.16 3.82 -30.79
CA GLY A 72 -4.47 3.16 -31.90
C GLY A 72 -3.45 4.04 -32.66
N VAL A 73 -3.24 5.30 -32.24
CA VAL A 73 -2.43 6.27 -33.01
C VAL A 73 -1.41 6.98 -32.12
N THR A 74 -1.81 7.42 -30.93
CA THR A 74 -0.93 8.18 -30.03
C THR A 74 -0.14 7.23 -29.16
N ARG A 75 1.18 7.43 -29.07
CA ARG A 75 2.04 6.70 -28.12
C ARG A 75 2.25 7.56 -26.89
N GLU A 76 1.82 7.04 -25.75
CA GLU A 76 2.10 7.62 -24.44
C GLU A 76 3.11 6.75 -23.69
N ILE A 77 3.91 7.37 -22.84
CA ILE A 77 4.83 6.67 -21.93
C ILE A 77 4.16 6.66 -20.56
N GLU A 78 3.85 5.47 -20.07
CA GLU A 78 3.38 5.24 -18.70
C GLU A 78 4.60 4.92 -17.83
N TRP A 79 4.92 5.83 -16.93
CA TRP A 79 6.00 5.67 -15.96
C TRP A 79 5.53 4.80 -14.79
N PRO A 80 6.40 3.98 -14.17
CA PRO A 80 6.02 3.28 -12.96
C PRO A 80 5.78 4.28 -11.84
N GLU A 81 4.67 4.10 -11.13
CA GLU A 81 4.28 4.95 -10.01
C GLU A 81 3.73 4.10 -8.86
N ASN A 82 3.78 4.65 -7.64
CA ASN A 82 2.92 4.20 -6.55
C ASN A 82 1.70 5.12 -6.51
N ALA A 83 0.55 4.60 -6.94
CA ALA A 83 -0.69 5.33 -7.05
C ALA A 83 -1.41 5.43 -5.69
N LEU A 84 -2.10 6.55 -5.49
CA LEU A 84 -2.95 6.80 -4.34
C LEU A 84 -4.39 6.94 -4.79
N SER A 85 -5.26 6.09 -4.25
CA SER A 85 -6.70 6.10 -4.53
C SER A 85 -7.50 6.26 -3.25
N ALA A 86 -8.67 6.89 -3.31
CA ALA A 86 -9.53 7.08 -2.15
C ALA A 86 -10.98 6.69 -2.48
N THR A 87 -11.66 6.11 -1.51
CA THR A 87 -13.07 5.74 -1.60
C THR A 87 -13.96 6.93 -1.22
N GLN A 88 -15.28 6.73 -1.27
CA GLN A 88 -16.21 7.65 -0.60
C GLN A 88 -16.16 7.49 0.92
N ALA A 89 -16.48 8.56 1.66
CA ALA A 89 -16.46 8.58 3.12
C ALA A 89 -17.40 7.54 3.75
N SER A 90 -18.60 7.38 3.21
CA SER A 90 -19.65 6.49 3.75
C SER A 90 -19.48 5.01 3.36
N LEU A 91 -18.24 4.54 3.16
CA LEU A 91 -17.99 3.13 2.82
C LEU A 91 -18.30 2.23 4.02
N GLU A 92 -19.41 1.48 3.95
CA GLU A 92 -19.84 0.57 5.02
C GLU A 92 -18.79 -0.50 5.36
N ALA A 93 -18.10 -1.04 4.34
CA ALA A 93 -17.03 -2.02 4.51
C ALA A 93 -15.85 -1.48 5.34
N ALA A 94 -15.68 -0.15 5.41
CA ALA A 94 -14.68 0.55 6.22
C ALA A 94 -15.30 1.26 7.44
N GLY A 95 -16.46 0.78 7.92
CA GLY A 95 -17.14 1.33 9.09
C GLY A 95 -17.62 2.78 8.92
N GLY A 96 -17.89 3.19 7.67
CA GLY A 96 -18.35 4.55 7.34
C GLY A 96 -17.24 5.61 7.40
N ARG A 97 -15.96 5.22 7.36
CA ARG A 97 -14.80 6.13 7.38
C ARG A 97 -14.10 6.28 6.03
N GLY A 98 -14.39 5.38 5.10
CA GLY A 98 -13.69 5.25 3.83
C GLY A 98 -12.27 4.68 3.98
N ALA A 99 -11.59 4.55 2.85
CA ALA A 99 -10.24 4.03 2.76
C ALA A 99 -9.39 4.82 1.77
N VAL A 100 -8.09 4.87 2.08
CA VAL A 100 -7.02 5.28 1.18
C VAL A 100 -6.29 4.01 0.74
N LEU A 101 -6.05 3.85 -0.55
CA LEU A 101 -5.37 2.71 -1.15
C LEU A 101 -4.04 3.19 -1.73
N LEU A 102 -2.96 2.49 -1.41
CA LEU A 102 -1.62 2.73 -1.94
C LEU A 102 -1.16 1.46 -2.68
N SER A 103 -1.02 1.56 -3.99
CA SER A 103 -0.69 0.41 -4.84
C SER A 103 0.43 0.74 -5.82
N GLY A 104 1.24 -0.24 -6.20
CA GLY A 104 2.29 -0.09 -7.21
C GLY A 104 3.50 -0.99 -6.96
N PRO A 105 4.57 -0.85 -7.75
CA PRO A 105 5.79 -1.63 -7.55
C PRO A 105 6.48 -1.25 -6.24
N GLU A 106 7.15 -2.22 -5.60
CA GLU A 106 8.09 -1.92 -4.53
C GLU A 106 9.16 -0.93 -5.04
N PRO A 107 9.37 0.22 -4.35
CA PRO A 107 10.43 1.16 -4.70
C PRO A 107 11.80 0.47 -4.79
N ASN A 108 12.68 0.91 -5.69
CA ASN A 108 14.05 0.39 -5.76
C ASN A 108 15.00 1.16 -4.83
N PHE A 109 14.73 2.44 -4.59
CA PHE A 109 15.60 3.34 -3.84
C PHE A 109 14.85 4.08 -2.73
N ARG A 110 15.61 4.72 -1.84
CA ARG A 110 15.14 5.70 -0.86
C ARG A 110 13.96 5.25 0.02
N TRP A 111 13.91 3.97 0.41
CA TRP A 111 12.82 3.42 1.24
C TRP A 111 12.52 4.24 2.51
N ARG A 112 13.55 4.77 3.18
CA ARG A 112 13.35 5.66 4.35
C ARG A 112 12.57 6.93 3.99
N THR A 113 12.90 7.54 2.86
CA THR A 113 12.21 8.75 2.36
C THR A 113 10.79 8.41 1.91
N PHE A 114 10.62 7.32 1.16
CA PHE A 114 9.31 6.85 0.71
C PHE A 114 8.37 6.60 1.90
N SER A 115 8.82 5.80 2.87
CA SER A 115 8.02 5.48 4.06
C SER A 115 7.73 6.72 4.91
N ALA A 116 8.67 7.67 5.02
CA ALA A 116 8.42 8.93 5.72
C ALA A 116 7.34 9.77 5.01
N ALA A 117 7.33 9.81 3.67
CA ALA A 117 6.30 10.49 2.90
C ALA A 117 4.93 9.80 3.02
N VAL A 118 4.86 8.47 3.05
CA VAL A 118 3.62 7.73 3.37
C VAL A 118 3.09 8.11 4.76
N VAL A 119 3.96 8.20 5.76
CA VAL A 119 3.59 8.62 7.13
C VAL A 119 3.09 10.07 7.16
N GLU A 120 3.75 10.98 6.42
CA GLU A 120 3.34 12.38 6.30
C GLU A 120 1.94 12.51 5.65
N LEU A 121 1.70 11.75 4.57
CA LEU A 121 0.38 11.64 3.95
C LEU A 121 -0.67 11.10 4.92
N ALA A 122 -0.37 9.99 5.59
CA ALA A 122 -1.27 9.35 6.54
C ALA A 122 -1.70 10.33 7.64
N ARG A 123 -0.76 11.10 8.22
CA ARG A 123 -1.08 12.10 9.24
C ARG A 123 -2.00 13.21 8.72
N ALA A 124 -1.77 13.68 7.50
CA ALA A 124 -2.54 14.80 6.98
C ALA A 124 -3.93 14.45 6.47
N LEU A 125 -4.15 13.16 6.18
CA LEU A 125 -5.45 12.57 5.94
C LEU A 125 -6.10 12.03 7.22
N ASP A 126 -5.46 12.25 8.38
CA ASP A 126 -5.90 11.77 9.70
C ASP A 126 -6.14 10.25 9.75
N VAL A 127 -5.33 9.48 9.01
CA VAL A 127 -5.45 8.02 8.92
C VAL A 127 -5.39 7.38 10.32
N GLY A 128 -6.40 6.56 10.62
CA GLY A 128 -6.51 5.90 11.92
C GLY A 128 -5.72 4.59 12.05
N LEU A 129 -5.43 3.93 10.91
CA LEU A 129 -4.73 2.66 10.84
C LEU A 129 -4.07 2.50 9.47
N VAL A 130 -2.81 2.04 9.44
CA VAL A 130 -2.11 1.61 8.22
C VAL A 130 -2.10 0.08 8.16
N VAL A 131 -2.57 -0.49 7.06
CA VAL A 131 -2.58 -1.93 6.78
C VAL A 131 -1.69 -2.18 5.58
N THR A 132 -0.61 -2.95 5.74
CA THR A 132 0.23 -3.38 4.61
C THR A 132 -0.06 -4.84 4.27
N MET A 133 -0.41 -5.10 3.01
CA MET A 133 -0.70 -6.44 2.52
C MET A 133 0.58 -7.04 1.93
N GLY A 134 0.83 -8.31 2.22
CA GLY A 134 1.94 -9.06 1.66
C GLY A 134 1.63 -10.55 1.56
N ALA A 135 2.39 -11.26 0.74
CA ALA A 135 2.32 -12.70 0.59
C ALA A 135 3.73 -13.27 0.38
N LEU A 136 3.95 -14.45 0.95
CA LEU A 136 5.21 -15.18 0.87
C LEU A 136 4.97 -16.63 0.49
N LEU A 137 5.96 -17.27 -0.13
CA LEU A 137 5.92 -18.69 -0.43
C LEU A 137 6.18 -19.50 0.84
N ALA A 138 5.32 -20.49 1.11
CA ALA A 138 5.44 -21.38 2.25
C ALA A 138 5.11 -22.82 1.84
N ASP A 139 5.67 -23.79 2.57
CA ASP A 139 5.41 -25.23 2.38
C ASP A 139 4.04 -25.62 2.94
N VAL A 140 2.97 -25.20 2.25
CA VAL A 140 1.58 -25.49 2.63
C VAL A 140 0.81 -26.09 1.44
N PRO A 141 -0.06 -27.08 1.68
CA PRO A 141 -0.86 -27.67 0.61
C PRO A 141 -1.97 -26.70 0.16
N HIS A 142 -2.16 -26.54 -1.15
CA HIS A 142 -3.24 -25.73 -1.75
C HIS A 142 -4.66 -26.24 -1.45
N SER A 143 -4.79 -27.43 -0.84
CA SER A 143 -6.06 -28.06 -0.45
C SER A 143 -6.51 -27.73 0.98
N ARG A 144 -5.80 -26.84 1.67
CA ARG A 144 -6.13 -26.35 3.02
C ARG A 144 -6.39 -24.83 2.99
N PRO A 145 -7.13 -24.27 3.97
CA PRO A 145 -7.28 -22.84 4.10
C PRO A 145 -5.92 -22.12 4.14
N VAL A 146 -5.85 -20.96 3.48
CA VAL A 146 -4.65 -20.12 3.48
C VAL A 146 -4.41 -19.60 4.90
N SER A 147 -3.17 -19.75 5.39
CA SER A 147 -2.78 -19.22 6.69
C SER A 147 -2.47 -17.74 6.57
N VAL A 148 -3.08 -16.93 7.43
CA VAL A 148 -2.80 -15.48 7.53
C VAL A 148 -2.15 -15.21 8.88
N ALA A 149 -1.00 -14.56 8.85
CA ALA A 149 -0.30 -14.06 10.02
C ALA A 149 -0.25 -12.54 9.97
N ALA A 150 -0.11 -11.91 11.12
CA ALA A 150 0.04 -10.47 11.21
C ALA A 150 1.26 -10.07 12.04
N ASN A 151 1.80 -8.90 11.75
CA ASN A 151 2.80 -8.22 12.55
C ASN A 151 2.29 -6.82 12.91
N SER A 152 2.37 -6.45 14.19
CA SER A 152 2.03 -5.11 14.65
C SER A 152 2.94 -4.71 15.81
N GLN A 153 3.07 -3.40 15.99
CA GLN A 153 3.72 -2.82 17.16
C GLN A 153 2.84 -2.96 18.42
N ASP A 154 1.53 -3.15 18.21
CA ASP A 154 0.56 -3.41 19.26
C ASP A 154 0.06 -4.86 19.17
N ALA A 155 0.46 -5.69 20.11
CA ALA A 155 0.03 -7.09 20.19
C ALA A 155 -1.50 -7.21 20.33
N SER A 156 -2.14 -6.24 20.99
CA SER A 156 -3.61 -6.24 21.16
C SER A 156 -4.34 -6.02 19.83
N LEU A 157 -3.73 -5.30 18.88
CA LEU A 157 -4.28 -5.14 17.54
C LEU A 157 -4.30 -6.48 16.79
N VAL A 158 -3.21 -7.25 16.86
CA VAL A 158 -3.14 -8.60 16.25
C VAL A 158 -4.17 -9.54 16.87
N GLU A 159 -4.29 -9.54 18.20
CA GLU A 159 -5.29 -10.33 18.91
C GLU A 159 -6.72 -9.95 18.52
N SER A 160 -7.01 -8.65 18.39
CA SER A 160 -8.34 -8.17 18.00
C SER A 160 -8.77 -8.61 16.59
N LEU A 161 -7.79 -8.85 15.71
CA LEU A 161 -8.01 -9.37 14.36
C LEU A 161 -8.15 -10.90 14.31
N GLY A 162 -7.90 -11.59 15.43
CA GLY A 162 -7.90 -13.06 15.49
C GLY A 162 -6.78 -13.70 14.67
N LEU A 163 -5.69 -12.97 14.42
CA LEU A 163 -4.56 -13.42 13.60
C LEU A 163 -3.41 -13.94 14.46
N SER A 164 -2.59 -14.81 13.87
CA SER A 164 -1.38 -15.29 14.53
C SER A 164 -0.24 -14.30 14.35
N ALA A 165 0.48 -13.99 15.43
CA ALA A 165 1.65 -13.13 15.35
C ALA A 165 2.78 -13.80 14.55
N SER A 166 3.37 -13.06 13.61
CA SER A 166 4.57 -13.50 12.88
C SER A 166 5.77 -13.63 13.82
N ARG A 167 6.60 -14.66 13.58
CA ARG A 167 7.90 -14.86 14.26
C ARG A 167 9.07 -14.79 13.28
N TYR A 168 8.84 -14.20 12.11
CA TYR A 168 9.83 -14.14 11.04
C TYR A 168 11.04 -13.28 11.44
N GLU A 169 12.23 -13.78 11.14
CA GLU A 169 13.48 -13.03 11.19
C GLU A 169 14.26 -13.29 9.89
N GLY A 170 14.67 -12.23 9.21
CA GLY A 170 15.36 -12.34 7.92
C GLY A 170 15.29 -11.04 7.11
N PRO A 171 15.64 -11.10 5.81
CA PRO A 171 15.47 -9.99 4.90
C PRO A 171 14.03 -9.45 4.88
N THR A 172 13.86 -8.13 4.78
CA THR A 172 12.55 -7.49 4.65
C THR A 172 12.49 -6.65 3.38
N GLY A 173 11.30 -6.49 2.85
CA GLY A 173 11.00 -5.50 1.82
C GLY A 173 10.45 -4.20 2.41
N ILE A 174 9.86 -3.38 1.53
CA ILE A 174 9.26 -2.09 1.83
C ILE A 174 8.14 -2.18 2.87
N THR A 175 7.40 -3.29 2.93
CA THR A 175 6.29 -3.49 3.89
C THR A 175 6.81 -3.43 5.33
N GLY A 176 7.87 -4.18 5.64
CA GLY A 176 8.47 -4.16 6.98
C GLY A 176 9.18 -2.84 7.30
N VAL A 177 9.78 -2.16 6.31
CA VAL A 177 10.36 -0.83 6.52
C VAL A 177 9.28 0.21 6.82
N LEU A 178 8.21 0.24 6.03
CA LEU A 178 7.07 1.13 6.25
C LEU A 178 6.46 0.88 7.63
N HIS A 179 6.26 -0.38 8.00
CA HIS A 179 5.72 -0.77 9.31
C HIS A 179 6.59 -0.26 10.46
N ARG A 180 7.92 -0.32 10.31
CA ARG A 180 8.87 0.24 11.29
C ARG A 180 8.79 1.78 11.36
N VAL A 181 8.67 2.47 10.24
CA VAL A 181 8.56 3.94 10.23
C VAL A 181 7.21 4.41 10.81
N CYS A 182 6.13 3.67 10.58
CA CYS A 182 4.86 3.91 11.28
C CYS A 182 5.00 3.80 12.80
N ALA A 183 5.75 2.79 13.27
CA ALA A 183 6.05 2.60 14.70
C ALA A 183 6.79 3.78 15.31
N ASP A 184 7.88 4.20 14.66
CA ASP A 184 8.70 5.32 15.11
C ASP A 184 7.92 6.65 15.11
N ALA A 185 6.78 6.70 14.39
CA ALA A 185 5.87 7.82 14.31
C ALA A 185 4.58 7.64 15.15
N ASP A 186 4.46 6.62 16.01
CA ASP A 186 3.24 6.35 16.78
C ASP A 186 1.95 6.27 15.91
N LEU A 187 2.09 5.83 14.66
CA LEU A 187 0.95 5.54 13.78
C LEU A 187 0.57 4.07 13.91
N PRO A 188 -0.67 3.73 14.30
CA PRO A 188 -1.12 2.35 14.35
C PRO A 188 -0.94 1.67 12.99
N SER A 189 -0.24 0.53 12.99
CA SER A 189 0.02 -0.23 11.78
C SER A 189 -0.04 -1.74 11.99
N VAL A 190 -0.51 -2.46 10.97
CA VAL A 190 -0.49 -3.92 10.90
C VAL A 190 -0.06 -4.36 9.51
N SER A 191 0.77 -5.40 9.44
CA SER A 191 1.18 -6.05 8.20
C SER A 191 0.82 -7.53 8.21
#